data_AF-A0A1R3K306-F1
#
_entry.id   AF-A0A1R3K306-F1
#
_cell.length_a   1.000
_cell.length_b   1.000
_cell.length_c   1.000
_cell.angle_alpha   90.00
_cell.angle_beta   90.00
_cell.angle_gamma   90.00
#
_symmetry.space_group_name_H-M   'P 1'
#
loop_
_entity.id
_entity.type
_entity.pdbx_description
1 polymer ?
#
loop_
_entity_poly.entity_id
_entity_poly.type
_entity_poly.pdbx_seq_one_letter_code
_entity_poly.pdbx_strand_id
1 'polypeptide(L)'
;MSSNAQTANEDNGQEEAYRKITALKERYLHLLNEKYMEFTTILQRHEESRLPEPLSAEEVERTRKNKEMAERWIRVLSMRRGNIPRGPGFRIWLNCFNMLLERLLIPNLPIIPPVSLSPKRKRIYGP
;
A
#
# COMPACT_ATOMS: atom_id res chain seq x y z
N MET A 1 45.40 -6.55 -6.46
CA MET A 1 44.24 -6.62 -5.54
C MET A 1 43.39 -5.38 -5.73
N SER A 2 42.13 -5.52 -6.19
CA SER A 2 41.05 -4.52 -5.98
C SER A 2 39.71 -5.12 -6.43
N SER A 3 39.18 -6.03 -5.61
CA SER A 3 37.73 -6.27 -5.54
C SER A 3 37.20 -5.32 -4.48
N ASN A 4 36.40 -4.32 -4.85
CA ASN A 4 35.55 -3.56 -3.91
C ASN A 4 34.41 -2.76 -4.58
N ALA A 5 34.18 -2.89 -5.89
CA ALA A 5 33.13 -2.12 -6.59
C ALA A 5 31.76 -2.82 -6.62
N GLN A 6 31.67 -4.11 -6.27
CA GLN A 6 30.41 -4.88 -6.39
C GLN A 6 29.49 -4.80 -5.16
N THR A 7 30.00 -4.47 -3.98
CA THR A 7 29.20 -4.34 -2.75
C THR A 7 28.47 -3.00 -2.63
N ALA A 8 28.96 -1.93 -3.29
CA ALA A 8 28.35 -0.60 -3.19
C ALA A 8 27.02 -0.48 -3.94
N ASN A 9 26.84 -1.21 -5.05
CA ASN A 9 25.61 -1.12 -5.87
C ASN A 9 24.48 -2.02 -5.34
N GLU A 10 24.81 -3.15 -4.72
CA GLU A 10 23.82 -4.07 -4.12
C GLU A 10 23.26 -3.54 -2.79
N ASP A 11 24.10 -2.88 -1.98
CA ASP A 11 23.66 -2.26 -0.71
C ASP A 11 22.76 -1.04 -0.95
N ASN A 12 23.02 -0.27 -2.03
CA ASN A 12 22.24 0.93 -2.34
C ASN A 12 20.73 0.64 -2.53
N GLY A 13 20.39 -0.49 -3.16
CA GLY A 13 18.99 -0.86 -3.39
C GLY A 13 18.25 -1.31 -2.11
N GLN A 14 18.95 -2.02 -1.22
CA GLN A 14 18.39 -2.47 0.05
C GLN A 14 18.23 -1.30 1.04
N GLU A 15 19.20 -0.39 1.09
CA GLU A 15 19.16 0.80 1.92
C GLU A 15 18.05 1.77 1.47
N GLU A 16 17.89 2.00 0.17
CA GLU A 16 16.78 2.82 -0.36
C GLU A 16 15.42 2.24 0.05
N ALA A 17 15.23 0.93 -0.12
CA ALA A 17 13.99 0.26 0.28
C ALA A 17 13.75 0.35 1.79
N TYR A 18 14.80 0.21 2.61
CA TYR A 18 14.70 0.32 4.05
C TYR A 18 14.31 1.74 4.50
N ARG A 19 14.94 2.76 3.93
CA ARG A 19 14.57 4.17 4.18
C ARG A 19 13.13 4.45 3.80
N LYS A 20 12.68 3.91 2.65
CA LYS A 20 11.29 4.06 2.22
C LYS A 20 10.30 3.36 3.15
N ILE A 21 10.57 2.11 3.55
CA ILE A 21 9.76 1.39 4.54
C ILE A 21 9.67 2.18 5.85
N THR A 22 10.78 2.74 6.31
CA THR A 22 10.83 3.53 7.55
C THR A 22 9.95 4.79 7.45
N ALA A 23 10.06 5.54 6.35
CA ALA A 23 9.21 6.71 6.12
C ALA A 23 7.71 6.36 6.06
N LEU A 24 7.36 5.25 5.40
CA LEU A 24 5.98 4.78 5.34
C LEU A 24 5.47 4.30 6.71
N LYS A 25 6.33 3.64 7.49
CA LYS A 25 6.02 3.21 8.85
C LYS A 25 5.68 4.40 9.73
N GLU A 26 6.54 5.43 9.75
CA GLU A 26 6.32 6.63 10.55
C GLU A 26 5.02 7.34 10.17
N ARG A 27 4.74 7.44 8.87
CA ARG A 27 3.56 8.14 8.37
C ARG A 27 2.25 7.38 8.59
N TYR A 28 2.24 6.06 8.43
CA TYR A 28 1.00 5.31 8.24
C TYR A 28 0.75 4.19 9.25
N LEU A 29 1.73 3.79 10.05
CA LEU A 29 1.57 2.62 10.93
C LEU A 29 0.41 2.80 11.93
N HIS A 30 0.24 4.01 12.48
CA HIS A 30 -0.85 4.30 13.40
C HIS A 30 -2.22 4.19 12.71
N LEU A 31 -2.40 4.86 11.56
CA LEU A 31 -3.63 4.77 10.76
C LEU A 31 -3.93 3.33 10.31
N LEU A 32 -2.91 2.56 9.93
CA LEU A 32 -3.07 1.16 9.54
C LEU A 32 -3.51 0.28 10.72
N ASN A 33 -2.97 0.51 11.91
CA ASN A 33 -3.39 -0.19 13.11
C ASN A 33 -4.84 0.16 13.47
N GLU A 34 -5.22 1.42 13.37
CA GLU A 34 -6.62 1.85 13.57
C GLU A 34 -7.57 1.15 12.59
N LYS A 35 -7.24 1.13 11.30
CA LYS A 35 -8.04 0.43 10.28
C LYS A 35 -8.08 -1.09 10.49
N TYR A 36 -6.96 -1.70 10.87
CA TYR A 36 -6.92 -3.11 11.21
C TYR A 36 -7.84 -3.44 12.40
N MET A 37 -7.82 -2.61 13.44
CA MET A 37 -8.68 -2.77 14.61
C MET A 37 -10.15 -2.53 14.26
N GLU A 38 -10.45 -1.54 13.41
CA GLU A 38 -11.79 -1.28 12.89
C GLU A 38 -12.34 -2.51 12.16
N PHE A 39 -11.62 -3.07 11.19
CA PHE A 39 -12.06 -4.26 10.46
C PHE A 39 -12.20 -5.48 11.38
N THR A 40 -11.29 -5.66 12.33
CA THR A 40 -11.36 -6.77 13.30
C THR A 40 -12.61 -6.66 14.16
N THR A 41 -12.94 -5.46 14.64
CA THR A 41 -14.12 -5.20 15.46
C THR A 41 -15.41 -5.42 14.68
N ILE A 42 -15.46 -4.99 13.41
CA ILE A 42 -16.61 -5.20 12.52
C ILE A 42 -16.87 -6.70 12.33
N LEU A 43 -15.82 -7.47 12.03
CA LEU A 43 -15.94 -8.92 11.84
C LEU A 43 -16.37 -9.64 13.12
N GLN A 44 -15.78 -9.30 14.27
CA GLN A 44 -16.15 -9.89 15.57
C GLN A 44 -17.61 -9.60 15.93
N ARG A 45 -18.07 -8.36 15.77
CA ARG A 45 -19.48 -8.01 16.06
C ARG A 45 -20.46 -8.74 15.17
N HIS A 46 -20.09 -9.03 13.92
CA HIS A 46 -20.89 -9.86 13.02
C HIS A 46 -20.95 -11.32 13.51
N GLU A 47 -19.80 -11.91 13.87
CA GLU A 47 -19.73 -13.28 14.41
C GLU A 47 -20.51 -13.44 15.73
N GLU A 48 -20.48 -12.42 16.59
CA GLU A 48 -21.20 -12.38 17.87
C GLU A 48 -22.69 -11.99 17.74
N SER A 49 -23.22 -11.84 16.51
CA SER A 49 -24.60 -11.39 16.24
C SER A 49 -24.99 -10.09 16.97
N ARG A 50 -24.04 -9.17 17.15
CA ARG A 50 -24.19 -7.93 17.92
C ARG A 50 -24.33 -6.66 17.07
N LEU A 51 -24.37 -6.81 15.74
CA LEU A 51 -24.54 -5.66 14.85
C LEU A 51 -26.02 -5.23 14.79
N PRO A 52 -26.32 -3.92 14.85
CA PRO A 52 -27.68 -3.40 14.67
C PRO A 52 -28.27 -3.75 13.29
N GLU A 53 -27.42 -3.83 12.27
CA GLU A 53 -27.74 -4.28 10.92
C GLU A 53 -26.78 -5.41 10.50
N PRO A 54 -27.28 -6.57 10.06
CA PRO A 54 -26.42 -7.66 9.60
C PRO A 54 -25.75 -7.27 8.28
N LEU A 55 -24.42 -7.35 8.24
CA LEU A 55 -23.66 -7.20 7.00
C LEU A 55 -24.01 -8.32 6.03
N SER A 56 -24.06 -8.01 4.74
CA SER A 56 -24.14 -9.03 3.70
C SER A 56 -22.86 -9.88 3.67
N ALA A 57 -22.97 -11.10 3.16
CA ALA A 57 -21.80 -11.98 2.97
C ALA A 57 -20.70 -11.31 2.11
N GLU A 58 -21.08 -10.48 1.13
CA GLU A 58 -20.12 -9.73 0.31
C GLU A 58 -19.37 -8.67 1.12
N GLU A 59 -20.05 -7.94 2.00
CA GLU A 59 -19.44 -6.93 2.86
C GLU A 59 -18.52 -7.54 3.91
N VAL A 60 -18.91 -8.68 4.48
CA VAL A 60 -18.05 -9.47 5.39
C VAL A 60 -16.77 -9.90 4.66
N GLU A 61 -16.90 -10.45 3.46
CA GLU A 61 -15.76 -10.89 2.65
C GLU A 61 -14.85 -9.72 2.24
N ARG A 62 -15.43 -8.57 1.88
CA ARG A 62 -14.68 -7.33 1.60
C ARG A 62 -13.92 -6.84 2.83
N THR A 63 -14.56 -6.83 3.98
CA THR A 63 -13.96 -6.42 5.26
C THR A 63 -12.81 -7.35 5.64
N ARG A 64 -13.00 -8.67 5.46
CA ARG A 64 -11.95 -9.68 5.67
C ARG A 64 -10.73 -9.44 4.76
N LYS A 65 -10.95 -9.22 3.46
CA LYS A 65 -9.86 -8.89 2.52
C LYS A 65 -9.12 -7.61 2.92
N ASN A 66 -9.84 -6.58 3.34
CA ASN A 66 -9.24 -5.33 3.79
C ASN A 66 -8.40 -5.52 5.08
N LYS A 67 -8.89 -6.33 6.03
CA LYS A 67 -8.14 -6.72 7.23
C LYS A 67 -6.85 -7.46 6.88
N GLU A 68 -6.94 -8.50 6.04
CA GLU A 68 -5.77 -9.27 5.59
C GLU A 68 -4.76 -8.37 4.87
N MET A 69 -5.25 -7.40 4.09
CA MET A 69 -4.39 -6.41 3.45
C MET A 69 -3.67 -5.56 4.50
N ALA A 70 -4.40 -4.94 5.43
CA ALA A 70 -3.85 -4.16 6.55
C ALA A 70 -2.76 -4.93 7.31
N GLU A 71 -3.00 -6.21 7.59
CA GLU A 71 -2.02 -7.07 8.26
C GLU A 71 -0.74 -7.31 7.44
N ARG A 72 -0.86 -7.48 6.11
CA ARG A 72 0.31 -7.55 5.22
C ARG A 72 1.07 -6.23 5.21
N TRP A 73 0.37 -5.10 5.22
CA TRP A 73 1.00 -3.77 5.27
C TRP A 73 1.82 -3.60 6.54
N ILE A 74 1.23 -3.90 7.69
CA ILE A 74 1.88 -3.81 9.00
C ILE A 74 3.14 -4.70 9.04
N ARG A 75 3.07 -5.94 8.51
CA ARG A 75 4.23 -6.83 8.43
C ARG A 75 5.37 -6.25 7.62
N VAL A 76 5.07 -5.68 6.46
CA VAL A 76 6.07 -5.08 5.57
C VAL A 76 6.69 -3.84 6.20
N LEU A 77 5.88 -2.97 6.80
CA LEU A 77 6.35 -1.78 7.51
C LEU A 77 7.16 -2.12 8.77
N SER A 78 7.04 -3.34 9.27
CA SER A 78 7.79 -3.83 10.44
C SER A 78 9.06 -4.60 10.06
N MET A 79 9.39 -4.74 8.77
CA MET A 79 10.61 -5.44 8.36
C MET A 79 11.88 -4.72 8.85
N ARG A 80 12.83 -5.51 9.37
CA ARG A 80 14.19 -5.04 9.67
C ARG A 80 15.02 -5.01 8.38
N ARG A 81 16.02 -4.12 8.32
CA ARG A 81 16.90 -3.95 7.15
C ARG A 81 17.38 -5.29 6.58
N GLY A 82 17.90 -6.19 7.41
CA GLY A 82 18.45 -7.48 6.99
C GLY A 82 17.44 -8.45 6.35
N ASN A 83 16.14 -8.23 6.55
CA ASN A 83 15.07 -9.08 6.01
C ASN A 83 14.49 -8.54 4.69
N ILE A 84 14.96 -7.37 4.24
CA ILE A 84 14.51 -6.78 2.98
C ILE A 84 15.15 -7.55 1.82
N PRO A 85 14.36 -8.07 0.87
CA PRO A 85 14.90 -8.73 -0.31
C PRO A 85 15.76 -7.76 -1.13
N ARG A 86 16.96 -8.19 -1.52
CA ARG A 86 17.91 -7.39 -2.32
C ARG A 86 17.53 -7.26 -3.80
N GLY A 87 16.50 -7.99 -4.24
CA GLY A 87 16.10 -8.03 -5.65
C GLY A 87 15.34 -6.77 -6.11
N PRO A 88 15.50 -6.35 -7.37
CA PRO A 88 14.80 -5.19 -7.93
C PRO A 88 13.27 -5.36 -7.92
N GLY A 89 12.77 -6.61 -7.96
CA GLY A 89 11.34 -6.90 -7.87
C GLY A 89 10.69 -6.38 -6.59
N PHE A 90 11.39 -6.44 -5.45
CA PHE A 90 10.86 -5.92 -4.19
C PHE A 90 10.73 -4.40 -4.21
N ARG A 91 11.69 -3.68 -4.81
CA ARG A 91 11.63 -2.21 -4.94
C ARG A 91 10.49 -1.76 -5.85
N ILE A 92 10.29 -2.44 -6.98
CA ILE A 92 9.15 -2.19 -7.87
C ILE A 92 7.84 -2.45 -7.13
N TRP A 93 7.75 -3.58 -6.42
CA TRP A 93 6.59 -3.91 -5.61
C TRP A 93 6.35 -2.88 -4.50
N LEU A 94 7.39 -2.40 -3.81
CA LEU A 94 7.29 -1.39 -2.75
C LEU A 94 6.77 -0.03 -3.26
N ASN A 95 7.02 0.29 -4.54
CA ASN A 95 6.44 1.47 -5.19
C ASN A 95 4.93 1.30 -5.43
N CYS A 96 4.51 0.15 -5.97
CA CYS A 96 3.09 -0.19 -6.12
C CYS A 96 2.39 -0.30 -4.76
N PHE A 97 3.14 -0.77 -3.77
CA PHE A 97 2.69 -0.91 -2.39
C PHE A 97 2.25 0.47 -1.86
N ASN A 98 3.11 1.49 -1.90
CA ASN A 98 2.73 2.82 -1.42
C ASN A 98 1.38 3.35 -1.98
N MET A 99 1.13 3.15 -3.27
CA MET A 99 -0.12 3.58 -3.93
C MET A 99 -1.37 2.87 -3.40
N LEU A 100 -1.28 1.58 -3.09
CA LEU A 100 -2.41 0.81 -2.55
C LEU A 100 -2.65 1.11 -1.07
N LEU A 101 -1.59 1.44 -0.32
CA LEU A 101 -1.71 1.88 1.08
C LEU A 101 -2.55 3.15 1.18
N GLU A 102 -2.26 4.14 0.33
CA GLU A 102 -3.01 5.40 0.30
C GLU A 102 -4.50 5.16 -0.04
N ARG A 103 -4.81 4.23 -0.96
CA ARG A 103 -6.20 3.85 -1.28
C ARG A 103 -6.93 3.18 -0.13
N LEU A 104 -6.27 2.33 0.64
CA LEU A 104 -6.89 1.65 1.79
C LEU A 104 -7.19 2.62 2.94
N LEU A 105 -6.29 3.58 3.18
CA LEU A 105 -6.41 4.55 4.28
C LEU A 105 -7.29 5.75 3.92
N ILE A 106 -7.35 6.12 2.63
CA ILE A 106 -8.13 7.26 2.12
C ILE A 106 -9.11 6.74 1.06
N PRO A 107 -10.29 6.23 1.47
CA PRO A 107 -11.25 5.63 0.54
C PRO A 107 -11.82 6.60 -0.52
N ASN A 108 -11.61 7.92 -0.35
CA ASN A 108 -12.11 8.98 -1.23
C ASN A 108 -11.02 9.80 -1.95
N LEU A 109 -9.76 9.33 -2.02
CA LEU A 109 -8.75 10.08 -2.76
C LEU A 109 -9.14 10.07 -4.26
N PRO A 110 -9.35 11.23 -4.91
CA PRO A 110 -9.73 11.26 -6.30
C PRO A 110 -8.64 10.53 -7.09
N ILE A 111 -9.01 9.42 -7.74
CA ILE A 111 -8.17 8.76 -8.70
C ILE A 111 -7.97 9.79 -9.82
N ILE A 112 -6.83 10.47 -9.83
CA ILE A 112 -6.41 11.20 -11.01
C ILE A 112 -5.87 10.11 -11.94
N PRO A 113 -6.60 9.66 -12.98
CA PRO A 113 -5.98 8.83 -13.99
C PRO A 113 -4.78 9.62 -14.56
N PRO A 114 -3.66 8.95 -14.89
CA PRO A 114 -2.54 9.63 -15.53
C PRO A 114 -3.09 10.43 -16.70
N VAL A 115 -2.85 11.74 -16.68
CA VAL A 115 -3.34 12.75 -17.63
C VAL A 115 -3.61 12.08 -18.96
N SER A 116 -4.90 11.95 -19.30
CA SER A 116 -5.30 11.66 -20.66
C SER A 116 -4.81 12.82 -21.50
N LEU A 117 -3.61 12.65 -22.07
CA LEU A 117 -3.12 13.38 -23.23
C LEU A 117 -4.02 12.98 -24.40
N SER A 118 -5.27 13.45 -24.34
CA SER A 118 -6.10 13.59 -25.52
C SER A 118 -5.49 14.75 -26.31
N PRO A 119 -4.93 14.53 -27.51
CA PRO A 119 -4.50 15.63 -28.33
C PRO A 119 -5.77 16.39 -28.70
N LYS A 120 -5.90 17.64 -28.23
CA LYS A 120 -6.92 18.56 -28.70
C LYS A 120 -6.74 18.72 -30.21
N ARG A 121 -7.50 17.95 -31.00
CA ARG A 121 -7.72 18.25 -32.42
C ARG A 121 -8.36 19.63 -32.46
N LYS A 122 -7.55 20.65 -32.77
CA LYS A 122 -8.06 21.96 -33.17
C LYS A 122 -8.90 21.75 -34.43
N ARG A 123 -10.21 21.66 -34.27
CA ARG A 123 -11.14 21.96 -35.36
C ARG A 123 -11.07 23.46 -35.56
N ILE A 124 -10.30 23.88 -36.55
CA ILE A 124 -10.35 25.23 -37.09
C ILE A 124 -11.44 25.19 -38.15
N TYR A 125 -12.55 25.90 -37.91
CA TYR A 125 -13.53 26.22 -38.95
C TYR A 125 -13.25 27.65 -39.44
N GLY A 126 -13.32 27.81 -40.77
CA GLY A 126 -13.60 29.08 -41.45
C GLY A 126 -12.41 29.67 -42.20
N PRO A 127 -12.66 30.43 -43.29
CA PRO A 127 -13.96 30.95 -43.75
C PRO A 127 -14.67 30.09 -44.81
#